data_AF-A0AAD4C3D5-F1
#
_entry.id   AF-A0AAD4C3D5-F1
#
_cell.length_a   1.000
_cell.length_b   1.000
_cell.length_c   1.000
_cell.angle_alpha   90.00
_cell.angle_beta   90.00
_cell.angle_gamma   90.00
#
_symmetry.space_group_name_H-M   'P 1'
#
loop_
_entity.id
_entity.type
_entity.pdbx_description
1 polymer ?
#
loop_
_entity_poly.entity_id
_entity_poly.type
_entity_poly.pdbx_seq_one_letter_code
_entity_poly.pdbx_strand_id
1 'polypeptide(L)'
;SPSQVDPCAVAFLRDQLGEAKWDTFCARLSERRLGPIKSKIRVKGKNSSDDTSPPPGATAIDFLVKVEIVKEVLRTYVPHPYNPLKSLTHPYPHSLSGSVTLTRSTILVLSGWSNTQFSYWARRAEGISVLAAHDERLHAVALALQERINAGGVLLDGADETEVYSTQRCPNVTGKGLDIIIEDVKKRTGLSPFLRGKHSSLDPFGSTNSDKDA
;
A
#
# COMPACT_ATOMS: atom_id res chain seq x y z
N SER A 1 15.15 12.52 -22.57
CA SER A 1 16.06 11.69 -21.75
C SER A 1 15.27 11.06 -20.63
N PRO A 2 15.43 9.76 -20.31
CA PRO A 2 14.82 9.22 -19.11
C PRO A 2 15.30 10.07 -17.93
N SER A 3 14.37 10.62 -17.15
CA SER A 3 14.68 11.46 -16.00
C SER A 3 15.50 10.64 -15.03
N GLN A 4 16.82 10.82 -15.07
CA GLN A 4 17.74 10.10 -14.20
C GLN A 4 17.34 10.45 -12.77
N VAL A 5 17.00 9.42 -11.99
CA VAL A 5 16.69 9.58 -10.58
C VAL A 5 17.89 10.24 -9.92
N ASP A 6 17.64 11.27 -9.10
CA ASP A 6 18.69 11.93 -8.34
C ASP A 6 19.46 10.86 -7.53
N PRO A 7 20.79 10.76 -7.68
CA PRO A 7 21.59 9.74 -7.02
C PRO A 7 21.43 9.71 -5.48
N CYS A 8 21.10 10.85 -4.87
CA CYS A 8 20.91 10.97 -3.43
C CYS A 8 19.46 10.73 -2.98
N ALA A 9 18.51 10.54 -3.90
CA ALA A 9 17.08 10.36 -3.57
C ALA A 9 16.82 9.16 -2.65
N VAL A 10 17.53 8.06 -2.86
CA VAL A 10 17.41 6.84 -2.02
C VAL A 10 17.83 7.14 -0.59
N ALA A 11 19.04 7.69 -0.41
CA ALA A 11 19.58 7.99 0.91
C ALA A 11 18.70 9.02 1.65
N PHE A 12 18.31 10.09 0.95
CA PHE A 12 17.40 11.10 1.50
C PHE A 12 16.09 10.49 1.98
N LEU A 13 15.40 9.71 1.14
CA LEU A 13 14.10 9.13 1.53
C LEU A 13 14.25 8.10 2.65
N ARG A 14 15.34 7.33 2.67
CA ARG A 14 15.61 6.37 3.75
C ARG A 14 15.83 7.08 5.09
N ASP A 15 16.58 8.17 5.11
CA ASP A 15 16.79 8.99 6.32
C ASP A 15 15.48 9.61 6.82
N GLN A 16 14.64 10.08 5.91
CA GLN A 16 13.37 10.71 6.26
C GLN A 16 12.32 9.72 6.76
N LEU A 17 12.26 8.52 6.19
CA LEU A 17 11.23 7.53 6.51
C LEU A 17 11.65 6.61 7.67
N GLY A 18 12.95 6.45 7.89
CA GLY A 18 13.50 5.38 8.73
C GLY A 18 13.43 4.01 8.05
N GLU A 19 14.24 3.07 8.54
CA GLU A 19 14.43 1.74 7.94
C GLU A 19 13.13 0.97 7.72
N ALA A 20 12.32 0.82 8.76
CA ALA A 20 11.12 -0.03 8.69
C ALA A 20 10.08 0.47 7.65
N LYS A 21 9.86 1.79 7.58
CA LYS A 21 8.94 2.38 6.59
C LYS A 21 9.57 2.38 5.19
N TRP A 22 10.89 2.58 5.09
CA TRP A 22 11.64 2.46 3.83
C TRP A 22 11.53 1.05 3.24
N ASP A 23 11.69 0.00 4.06
CA ASP A 23 11.56 -1.39 3.62
C ASP A 23 10.18 -1.66 3.03
N THR A 24 9.13 -1.19 3.70
CA THR A 24 7.76 -1.27 3.18
C THR A 24 7.58 -0.48 1.88
N PHE A 25 8.11 0.75 1.84
CA PHE A 25 8.04 1.62 0.67
C PHE A 25 8.70 0.98 -0.56
N CYS A 26 9.88 0.37 -0.42
CA CYS A 26 10.61 -0.24 -1.54
C CYS A 26 10.24 -1.72 -1.81
N ALA A 27 9.48 -2.38 -0.94
CA ALA A 27 9.15 -3.81 -1.03
C ALA A 27 8.50 -4.24 -2.36
N ARG A 28 9.08 -5.21 -3.07
CA ARG A 28 8.51 -5.73 -4.32
C ARG A 28 7.46 -6.81 -4.03
N LEU A 29 6.23 -6.38 -3.74
CA LEU A 29 5.12 -7.27 -3.41
C LEU A 29 4.65 -8.09 -4.61
N SER A 30 4.48 -9.40 -4.40
CA SER A 30 3.80 -10.31 -5.31
C SER A 30 2.57 -10.90 -4.64
N GLU A 31 1.41 -10.79 -5.28
CA GLU A 31 0.14 -11.25 -4.70
C GLU A 31 0.14 -12.75 -4.43
N ARG A 32 -0.36 -13.14 -3.25
CA ARG A 32 -0.57 -14.54 -2.90
C ARG A 32 -1.57 -15.18 -3.86
N ARG A 33 -1.13 -16.22 -4.57
CA ARG A 33 -2.07 -17.07 -5.32
C ARG A 33 -2.87 -17.90 -4.32
N LEU A 34 -4.17 -17.60 -4.19
CA LEU A 34 -5.12 -18.48 -3.50
C LEU A 34 -5.33 -19.72 -4.38
N GLY A 35 -4.43 -20.70 -4.28
CA GLY A 35 -4.64 -22.01 -4.87
C GLY A 35 -5.80 -22.75 -4.20
N PRO A 36 -6.32 -23.85 -4.77
CA PRO A 36 -7.28 -24.70 -4.09
C PRO A 36 -6.66 -25.10 -2.74
N ILE A 37 -7.34 -24.77 -1.64
CA ILE A 37 -6.97 -25.21 -0.30
C ILE A 37 -7.11 -26.73 -0.29
N LYS A 38 -6.08 -27.45 -0.71
CA LYS A 38 -5.98 -28.88 -0.44
C LYS A 38 -5.70 -28.97 1.04
N SER A 39 -6.73 -29.34 1.80
CA SER A 39 -6.65 -29.81 3.18
C SER A 39 -5.51 -30.81 3.32
N LYS A 40 -4.32 -30.35 3.71
CA LYS A 40 -3.22 -31.22 4.13
C LYS A 40 -3.49 -31.65 5.57
N ILE A 41 -4.51 -32.48 5.76
CA ILE A 41 -4.48 -33.47 6.83
C ILE A 41 -3.60 -34.59 6.27
N ARG A 42 -2.30 -34.59 6.58
CA ARG A 42 -1.46 -35.77 6.34
C ARG A 42 -0.48 -35.99 7.49
N VAL A 43 -0.82 -37.05 8.22
CA VAL A 43 -0.06 -37.88 9.16
C VAL A 43 1.47 -37.75 9.03
N LYS A 44 2.08 -37.51 10.20
CA LYS A 44 3.50 -37.52 10.54
C LYS A 44 4.26 -38.70 9.90
N GLY A 45 5.15 -38.38 8.96
CA GLY A 45 6.13 -39.30 8.37
C GLY A 45 7.49 -38.62 8.33
N LYS A 46 8.43 -39.16 9.10
CA LYS A 46 9.80 -38.70 9.33
C LYS A 46 10.63 -38.85 8.05
N ASN A 47 11.13 -37.75 7.47
CA ASN A 47 12.44 -37.63 6.83
C ASN A 47 12.72 -36.20 6.37
N SER A 48 13.93 -35.74 6.69
CA SER A 48 14.53 -34.44 6.45
C SER A 48 14.97 -34.23 5.00
N SER A 49 14.49 -33.16 4.36
CA SER A 49 15.21 -32.42 3.32
C SER A 49 14.50 -31.08 3.05
N ASP A 50 15.16 -29.98 3.46
CA ASP A 50 15.11 -28.62 2.89
C ASP A 50 13.82 -28.23 2.14
N ASP A 51 12.73 -28.04 2.88
CA ASP A 51 11.43 -27.59 2.34
C ASP A 51 11.32 -26.07 2.49
N THR A 52 12.17 -25.33 1.77
CA THR A 52 12.09 -23.86 1.68
C THR A 52 10.90 -23.52 0.79
N SER A 53 9.68 -23.71 1.31
CA SER A 53 8.48 -23.26 0.64
C SER A 53 8.65 -21.76 0.35
N PRO A 54 8.41 -21.29 -0.89
CA PRO A 54 8.54 -19.88 -1.22
C PRO A 54 7.71 -19.06 -0.24
N PRO A 55 8.22 -17.91 0.24
CA PRO A 55 7.53 -17.11 1.24
C PRO A 55 6.09 -16.87 0.78
N PRO A 56 5.10 -16.96 1.69
CA PRO A 56 3.72 -16.72 1.34
C PRO A 56 3.62 -15.34 0.67
N GLY A 57 3.02 -15.29 -0.52
CA GLY A 57 2.87 -14.03 -1.25
C GLY A 57 2.12 -12.98 -0.40
N ALA A 58 2.31 -11.71 -0.76
CA ALA A 58 1.74 -10.57 -0.06
C ALA A 58 0.20 -10.62 -0.07
N THR A 59 -0.40 -10.22 1.06
CA THR A 59 -1.85 -10.09 1.23
C THR A 59 -2.35 -8.77 0.65
N ALA A 60 -3.66 -8.63 0.41
CA ALA A 60 -4.22 -7.35 -0.01
C ALA A 60 -3.96 -6.23 1.01
N ILE A 61 -3.93 -6.54 2.31
CA ILE A 61 -3.59 -5.56 3.35
C ILE A 61 -2.15 -5.05 3.18
N ASP A 62 -1.19 -5.92 2.86
CA ASP A 62 0.20 -5.49 2.62
C ASP A 62 0.30 -4.50 1.45
N PHE A 63 -0.45 -4.74 0.37
CA PHE A 63 -0.54 -3.79 -0.74
C PHE A 63 -1.19 -2.47 -0.31
N LEU A 64 -2.25 -2.51 0.49
CA LEU A 64 -2.96 -1.31 0.96
C LEU A 64 -2.09 -0.49 1.93
N VAL A 65 -1.37 -1.13 2.85
CA VAL A 65 -0.39 -0.48 3.73
C VAL A 65 0.68 0.22 2.89
N LYS A 66 1.23 -0.48 1.89
CA LYS A 66 2.20 0.13 0.97
C LYS A 66 1.62 1.32 0.20
N VAL A 67 0.35 1.27 -0.23
CA VAL A 67 -0.31 2.42 -0.86
C VAL A 67 -0.27 3.64 0.03
N GLU A 68 -0.63 3.49 1.31
CA GLU A 68 -0.73 4.64 2.22
C GLU A 68 0.64 5.26 2.49
N ILE A 69 1.70 4.45 2.60
CA ILE A 69 3.07 4.98 2.66
C ILE A 69 3.45 5.71 1.36
N VAL A 70 3.16 5.14 0.19
CA VAL A 70 3.47 5.80 -1.08
C VAL A 70 2.68 7.11 -1.23
N LYS A 71 1.41 7.16 -0.80
CA LYS A 71 0.62 8.39 -0.75
C LYS A 71 1.24 9.42 0.17
N GLU A 72 1.65 9.03 1.39
CA GLU A 72 2.34 9.92 2.34
C GLU A 72 3.59 10.53 1.70
N VAL A 73 4.47 9.69 1.13
CA VAL A 73 5.70 10.15 0.45
C VAL A 73 5.37 11.10 -0.71
N LEU A 74 4.34 10.78 -1.51
CA LEU A 74 3.92 11.64 -2.62
C LEU A 74 3.34 12.98 -2.13
N ARG A 75 2.61 13.02 -1.02
CA ARG A 75 2.06 14.26 -0.47
C ARG A 75 3.16 15.14 0.14
N THR A 76 4.15 14.53 0.78
CA THR A 76 5.21 15.24 1.50
C THR A 76 6.31 15.75 0.57
N TYR A 77 6.74 14.95 -0.41
CA TYR A 77 8.00 15.20 -1.12
C TYR A 77 7.86 15.59 -2.59
N VAL A 78 6.65 15.60 -3.16
CA VAL A 78 6.43 16.06 -4.53
C VAL A 78 5.26 17.04 -4.61
N PRO A 79 5.19 17.90 -5.64
CA PRO A 79 4.09 18.84 -5.75
C PRO A 79 2.76 18.10 -5.95
N HIS A 80 1.67 18.71 -5.46
CA HIS A 80 0.33 18.24 -5.77
C HIS A 80 0.12 18.16 -7.30
N PRO A 81 -0.64 17.17 -7.84
CA PRO A 81 -0.81 17.02 -9.29
C PRO A 81 -1.31 18.26 -10.05
N TYR A 82 -2.07 19.14 -9.38
CA TYR A 82 -2.55 20.41 -9.92
C TYR A 82 -1.57 21.59 -9.76
N ASN A 83 -0.43 21.36 -9.12
CA ASN A 83 0.64 22.34 -9.06
C ASN A 83 1.33 22.44 -10.44
N PRO A 84 1.64 23.66 -10.92
CA PRO A 84 2.40 23.83 -12.15
C PRO A 84 3.79 23.18 -12.10
N LEU A 85 4.42 23.14 -10.92
CA LEU A 85 5.72 22.48 -10.71
C LEU A 85 5.58 20.95 -10.78
N LYS A 86 6.59 20.30 -11.37
CA LYS A 86 6.64 18.82 -11.52
C LYS A 86 7.62 18.14 -10.57
N SER A 87 8.40 18.92 -9.84
CA SER A 87 9.39 18.48 -8.87
C SER A 87 9.41 19.40 -7.65
N LEU A 88 9.87 18.87 -6.51
CA LEU A 88 10.30 19.66 -5.35
C LEU A 88 11.78 19.38 -5.07
N THR A 89 12.49 20.40 -4.64
CA THR A 89 13.88 20.29 -4.21
C THR A 89 13.93 20.44 -2.69
N HIS A 90 14.59 19.50 -2.03
CA HIS A 90 14.67 19.38 -0.58
C HIS A 90 16.12 19.57 -0.14
N PRO A 91 16.40 20.32 0.93
CA PRO A 91 17.74 20.39 1.52
C PRO A 91 18.21 19.00 1.95
N TYR A 92 19.44 18.64 1.57
CA TYR A 92 20.06 17.39 1.99
C TYR A 92 21.58 17.59 2.07
N PRO A 93 22.13 17.88 3.25
CA PRO A 93 23.55 18.21 3.42
C PRO A 93 24.52 17.12 2.98
N HIS A 94 24.07 15.86 2.92
CA HIS A 94 24.89 14.73 2.50
C HIS A 94 25.00 14.61 0.97
N SER A 95 24.26 15.38 0.17
CA SER A 95 24.52 15.46 -1.28
C SER A 95 25.57 16.50 -1.60
N LEU A 96 26.32 16.28 -2.68
CA LEU A 96 27.34 17.24 -3.16
C LEU A 96 26.75 18.61 -3.52
N SER A 97 25.47 18.66 -3.91
CA SER A 97 24.73 19.88 -4.22
C SER A 97 24.06 20.51 -3.00
N GLY A 98 24.09 19.86 -1.83
CA GLY A 98 23.35 20.27 -0.62
C GLY A 98 21.84 20.11 -0.72
N SER A 99 21.32 19.50 -1.79
CA SER A 99 19.90 19.25 -2.01
C SER A 99 19.61 17.97 -2.81
N VAL A 100 18.36 17.52 -2.76
CA VAL A 100 17.81 16.39 -3.52
C VAL A 100 16.55 16.84 -4.24
N THR A 101 16.42 16.55 -5.52
CA THR A 101 15.21 16.88 -6.28
C THR A 101 14.36 15.63 -6.54
N LEU A 102 13.09 15.68 -6.11
CA LEU A 102 12.15 14.57 -6.20
C LEU A 102 11.00 14.91 -7.15
N THR A 103 10.66 13.93 -7.99
CA THR A 103 9.49 13.95 -8.87
C THR A 103 8.58 12.78 -8.52
N ARG A 104 7.30 12.84 -8.92
CA ARG A 104 6.39 11.70 -8.82
C ARG A 104 6.99 10.43 -9.44
N SER A 105 7.65 10.55 -10.61
CA SER A 105 8.30 9.42 -11.27
C SER A 105 9.41 8.82 -10.42
N THR A 106 10.19 9.66 -9.73
CA THR A 106 11.25 9.20 -8.82
C THR A 106 10.67 8.35 -7.70
N ILE A 107 9.64 8.86 -7.01
CA ILE A 107 8.98 8.15 -5.91
C ILE A 107 8.40 6.80 -6.37
N LEU A 108 7.75 6.78 -7.53
CA LEU A 108 7.16 5.55 -8.07
C LEU A 108 8.21 4.53 -8.48
N VAL A 109 9.30 4.95 -9.14
CA VAL A 109 10.43 4.08 -9.48
C VAL A 109 11.06 3.48 -8.22
N LEU A 110 11.32 4.30 -7.19
CA LEU A 110 11.93 3.84 -5.94
C LEU A 110 11.02 2.92 -5.13
N SER A 111 9.70 3.13 -5.17
CA SER A 111 8.74 2.19 -4.57
C SER A 111 8.54 0.90 -5.39
N GLY A 112 9.16 0.80 -6.57
CA GLY A 112 9.02 -0.36 -7.45
C GLY A 112 7.65 -0.48 -8.12
N TRP A 113 6.87 0.60 -8.17
CA TRP A 113 5.53 0.63 -8.79
C TRP A 113 5.49 1.56 -10.01
N SER A 114 4.82 1.11 -11.07
CA SER A 114 4.37 2.01 -12.14
C SER A 114 3.22 2.92 -11.66
N ASN A 115 3.02 4.05 -12.37
CA ASN A 115 1.88 4.92 -12.10
C ASN A 115 0.54 4.18 -12.21
N THR A 116 0.45 3.22 -13.12
CA THR A 116 -0.72 2.35 -13.30
C THR A 116 -0.94 1.44 -12.09
N GLN A 117 0.10 0.74 -11.61
CA GLN A 117 0.00 -0.12 -10.43
C GLN A 117 -0.41 0.67 -9.18
N PHE A 118 0.24 1.81 -8.93
CA PHE A 118 -0.13 2.69 -7.83
C PHE A 118 -1.60 3.14 -7.96
N SER A 119 -2.02 3.61 -9.13
CA SER A 119 -3.40 4.09 -9.34
C SER A 119 -4.44 2.99 -9.17
N TYR A 120 -4.13 1.72 -9.48
CA TYR A 120 -5.05 0.61 -9.22
C TYR A 120 -5.25 0.39 -7.73
N TRP A 121 -4.16 0.31 -6.96
CA TRP A 121 -4.26 0.06 -5.53
C TRP A 121 -4.76 1.27 -4.73
N ALA A 122 -4.39 2.49 -5.11
CA ALA A 122 -4.91 3.72 -4.50
C ALA A 122 -6.44 3.84 -4.66
N ARG A 123 -6.99 3.46 -5.81
CA ARG A 123 -8.45 3.41 -6.02
C ARG A 123 -9.13 2.36 -5.15
N ARG A 124 -8.49 1.21 -4.91
CA ARG A 124 -9.04 0.19 -3.98
C ARG A 124 -9.07 0.72 -2.56
N ALA A 125 -7.97 1.33 -2.09
CA ALA A 125 -7.92 1.96 -0.78
C ALA A 125 -9.03 3.02 -0.60
N GLU A 126 -9.22 3.88 -1.60
CA GLU A 126 -10.30 4.87 -1.59
C GLU A 126 -11.70 4.23 -1.59
N GLY A 127 -11.93 3.24 -2.45
CA GLY A 127 -13.20 2.51 -2.50
C GLY A 127 -13.53 1.80 -1.19
N ILE A 128 -12.53 1.21 -0.53
CA ILE A 128 -12.68 0.64 0.82
C ILE A 128 -13.07 1.74 1.81
N SER A 129 -12.33 2.85 1.83
CA SER A 129 -12.57 3.97 2.74
C SER A 129 -14.00 4.53 2.63
N VAL A 130 -14.51 4.65 1.40
CA VAL A 130 -15.84 5.23 1.14
C VAL A 130 -16.96 4.23 1.40
N LEU A 131 -16.77 2.97 1.01
CA LEU A 131 -17.85 1.98 0.98
C LEU A 131 -17.87 1.03 2.20
N ALA A 132 -16.87 1.11 3.09
CA ALA A 132 -16.79 0.27 4.29
C ALA A 132 -18.03 0.34 5.19
N ALA A 133 -18.71 1.49 5.27
CA ALA A 133 -19.94 1.63 6.05
C ALA A 133 -21.14 0.87 5.46
N HIS A 134 -21.02 0.34 4.24
CA HIS A 134 -22.12 -0.26 3.48
C HIS A 134 -21.93 -1.76 3.19
N ASP A 135 -20.81 -2.36 3.60
CA ASP A 135 -20.50 -3.78 3.40
C ASP A 135 -19.55 -4.31 4.47
N GLU A 136 -19.94 -5.37 5.16
CA GLU A 136 -19.17 -5.96 6.27
C GLU A 136 -17.79 -6.46 5.83
N ARG A 137 -17.65 -6.93 4.58
CA ARG A 137 -16.36 -7.42 4.08
C ARG A 137 -15.40 -6.25 3.87
N LEU A 138 -15.87 -5.14 3.30
CA LEU A 138 -15.08 -3.92 3.17
C LEU A 138 -14.79 -3.30 4.53
N HIS A 139 -15.73 -3.35 5.46
CA HIS A 139 -15.53 -2.90 6.84
C HIS A 139 -14.41 -3.67 7.52
N ALA A 140 -14.39 -5.01 7.41
CA ALA A 140 -13.32 -5.84 7.95
C ALA A 140 -11.95 -5.51 7.35
N VAL A 141 -11.88 -5.27 6.02
CA VAL A 141 -10.64 -4.81 5.37
C VAL A 141 -10.21 -3.44 5.90
N ALA A 142 -11.14 -2.51 6.06
CA ALA A 142 -10.86 -1.16 6.56
C ALA A 142 -10.31 -1.19 7.99
N LEU A 143 -10.90 -2.00 8.87
CA LEU A 143 -10.40 -2.18 10.24
C LEU A 143 -8.99 -2.79 10.25
N ALA A 144 -8.75 -3.86 9.49
CA ALA A 144 -7.43 -4.50 9.42
C ALA A 144 -6.36 -3.56 8.86
N LEU A 145 -6.71 -2.73 7.86
CA LEU A 145 -5.82 -1.70 7.33
C LEU A 145 -5.54 -0.62 8.38
N GLN A 146 -6.57 -0.12 9.06
CA GLN A 146 -6.42 0.91 10.08
C GLN A 146 -5.55 0.43 11.26
N GLU A 147 -5.74 -0.81 11.71
CA GLU A 147 -4.90 -1.44 12.74
C GLU A 147 -3.43 -1.47 12.30
N ARG A 148 -3.13 -1.89 11.07
CA ARG A 148 -1.76 -1.88 10.52
C ARG A 148 -1.16 -0.48 10.39
N ILE A 149 -1.95 0.51 9.95
CA ILE A 149 -1.48 1.91 9.87
C ILE A 149 -1.15 2.43 11.27
N ASN A 150 -2.02 2.18 12.26
CA ASN A 150 -1.81 2.59 13.64
C ASN A 150 -0.61 1.90 14.30
N ALA A 151 -0.30 0.67 13.87
CA ALA A 151 0.90 -0.07 14.29
C ALA A 151 2.20 0.41 13.59
N GLY A 152 2.17 1.52 12.84
CA GLY A 152 3.33 2.12 12.18
C GLY A 152 3.41 1.89 10.67
N GLY A 153 2.45 1.18 10.08
CA GLY A 153 2.35 0.99 8.62
C GLY A 153 3.45 0.10 8.05
N VAL A 154 4.08 -0.76 8.85
CA VAL A 154 5.19 -1.62 8.39
C VAL A 154 4.65 -2.99 7.94
N LEU A 155 5.27 -3.57 6.91
CA LEU A 155 5.01 -4.97 6.54
C LEU A 155 5.53 -5.89 7.63
N LEU A 156 4.69 -6.84 8.03
CA LEU A 156 5.11 -7.87 8.98
C LEU A 156 5.87 -8.94 8.20
N ASP A 157 7.14 -9.14 8.53
CA ASP A 157 7.89 -10.31 8.07
C ASP A 157 7.23 -11.55 8.67
N GLY A 158 6.74 -12.42 7.79
CA GLY A 158 5.99 -13.60 8.21
C GLY A 158 6.89 -14.61 8.90
N ALA A 159 7.03 -14.52 10.23
CA ALA A 159 7.45 -15.60 11.14
C ALA A 159 7.52 -15.14 12.61
N ASP A 160 6.43 -14.61 13.18
CA ASP A 160 6.28 -14.70 14.63
C ASP A 160 4.94 -15.37 14.95
N GLU A 161 5.01 -16.59 15.49
CA GLU A 161 3.88 -17.44 15.87
C GLU A 161 3.03 -16.83 17.01
N THR A 162 3.36 -15.62 17.45
CA THR A 162 2.70 -14.94 18.56
C THR A 162 1.39 -14.22 18.16
N GLU A 163 1.11 -14.01 16.86
CA GLU A 163 -0.10 -13.29 16.38
C GLU A 163 -1.19 -14.16 15.73
N VAL A 164 -1.45 -15.34 16.30
CA VAL A 164 -2.61 -16.18 15.93
C VAL A 164 -3.96 -15.49 16.24
N TYR A 165 -3.96 -14.41 17.03
CA TYR A 165 -5.16 -13.64 17.36
C TYR A 165 -5.49 -12.50 16.37
N SER A 166 -4.49 -11.84 15.77
CA SER A 166 -4.73 -10.73 14.80
C SER A 166 -5.09 -11.24 13.40
N THR A 167 -4.61 -12.42 13.03
CA THR A 167 -4.87 -13.05 11.71
C THR A 167 -6.29 -13.58 11.55
N GLN A 168 -7.06 -13.75 12.64
CA GLN A 168 -8.47 -14.19 12.57
C GLN A 168 -9.43 -13.13 12.00
N ARG A 169 -9.04 -11.84 11.94
CA ARG A 169 -9.89 -10.77 11.43
C ARG A 169 -9.53 -10.27 10.04
N CYS A 170 -8.41 -10.70 9.46
CA CYS A 170 -8.03 -10.26 8.12
C CYS A 170 -8.78 -11.11 7.08
N PRO A 171 -9.73 -10.53 6.31
CA PRO A 171 -10.40 -11.29 5.26
C PRO A 171 -9.36 -11.73 4.21
N ASN A 172 -9.37 -13.03 3.88
CA ASN A 172 -8.58 -13.59 2.79
C ASN A 172 -9.12 -13.10 1.45
N VAL A 173 -8.80 -11.86 1.09
CA VAL A 173 -9.25 -11.20 -0.14
C VAL A 173 -8.06 -10.85 -1.02
N THR A 174 -8.21 -11.07 -2.32
CA THR A 174 -7.24 -10.65 -3.35
C THR A 174 -7.60 -9.25 -3.85
N GLY A 175 -6.69 -8.58 -4.55
CA GLY A 175 -6.99 -7.32 -5.25
C GLY A 175 -8.17 -7.46 -6.21
N LYS A 176 -8.27 -8.59 -6.92
CA LYS A 176 -9.44 -8.88 -7.78
C LYS A 176 -10.71 -9.10 -6.96
N GLY A 177 -10.60 -9.75 -5.80
CA GLY A 177 -11.71 -9.90 -4.86
C GLY A 177 -12.24 -8.56 -4.37
N LEU A 178 -11.35 -7.61 -4.05
CA LEU A 178 -11.72 -6.25 -3.68
C LEU A 178 -12.46 -5.54 -4.80
N ASP A 179 -12.02 -5.65 -6.06
CA ASP A 179 -12.70 -5.03 -7.21
C ASP A 179 -14.14 -5.55 -7.35
N ILE A 180 -14.35 -6.86 -7.16
CA ILE A 180 -15.68 -7.48 -7.22
C ILE A 180 -16.58 -6.96 -6.10
N ILE A 181 -16.07 -6.91 -4.86
CA ILE A 181 -16.84 -6.44 -3.72
C ILE A 181 -17.19 -4.95 -3.90
N ILE A 182 -16.24 -4.11 -4.31
CA ILE A 182 -16.48 -2.67 -4.55
C ILE A 182 -17.56 -2.46 -5.61
N GLU A 183 -17.52 -3.18 -6.74
CA GLU A 183 -18.54 -3.04 -7.78
C GLU A 183 -19.91 -3.59 -7.35
N ASP A 184 -19.95 -4.65 -6.54
CA ASP A 184 -21.19 -5.19 -5.95
C ASP A 184 -21.86 -4.16 -5.02
N VAL A 185 -21.11 -3.58 -4.09
CA VAL A 185 -21.60 -2.56 -3.16
C VAL A 185 -22.08 -1.30 -3.90
N LYS A 186 -21.31 -0.85 -4.90
CA LYS A 186 -21.68 0.26 -5.77
C LYS A 186 -23.00 0.00 -6.52
N LYS A 187 -23.20 -1.19 -7.07
CA LYS A 187 -24.47 -1.55 -7.75
C LYS A 187 -25.65 -1.56 -6.79
N ARG A 188 -25.45 -2.07 -5.57
CA ARG A 188 -26.49 -2.18 -4.55
C ARG A 188 -26.87 -0.84 -3.93
N THR A 189 -25.90 0.06 -3.74
CA THR A 189 -26.10 1.35 -3.03
C THR A 189 -26.23 2.56 -3.94
N GLY A 190 -25.74 2.48 -5.17
CA GLY A 190 -25.62 3.62 -6.09
C GLY A 190 -24.50 4.60 -5.74
N LEU A 191 -23.70 4.34 -4.70
CA LEU A 191 -22.66 5.25 -4.22
C LEU A 191 -21.38 5.16 -5.08
N SER A 192 -20.74 6.30 -5.28
CA SER A 192 -19.42 6.38 -5.91
C SER A 192 -18.35 5.82 -4.98
N PRO A 193 -17.42 4.96 -5.45
CA PRO A 193 -16.28 4.51 -4.66
C PRO A 193 -15.16 5.56 -4.56
N PHE A 194 -15.36 6.77 -5.08
CA PHE A 194 -14.36 7.82 -5.15
C PHE A 194 -14.87 9.11 -4.51
N LEU A 195 -13.99 9.77 -3.76
CA LEU A 195 -14.20 11.07 -3.13
C LEU A 195 -14.14 12.20 -4.18
N ARG A 196 -13.19 12.14 -5.13
CA ARG A 196 -12.86 13.27 -6.04
C ARG A 196 -12.97 12.93 -7.52
N GLY A 197 -14.08 12.29 -7.93
CA GLY A 197 -14.35 12.01 -9.34
C GLY A 197 -13.63 10.76 -9.83
N LYS A 198 -13.08 10.78 -11.05
CA LYS A 198 -12.56 9.56 -11.72
C LYS A 198 -11.13 9.14 -11.35
N HIS A 199 -10.39 10.00 -10.63
CA HIS A 199 -8.99 9.75 -10.29
C HIS A 199 -8.83 9.41 -8.81
N SER A 200 -7.93 8.47 -8.49
CA SER A 200 -7.61 8.15 -7.10
C SER A 200 -7.06 9.35 -6.37
N SER A 201 -7.57 9.60 -5.16
CA SER A 201 -7.03 10.62 -4.30
C SER A 201 -5.66 10.22 -3.70
N LEU A 202 -4.85 11.23 -3.37
CA LEU A 202 -3.68 11.08 -2.50
C LEU A 202 -4.02 11.29 -1.03
N ASP A 203 -5.28 11.64 -0.72
CA ASP A 203 -5.75 11.83 0.64
C ASP A 203 -5.50 10.56 1.48
N PRO A 204 -5.16 10.71 2.78
CA PRO A 204 -5.03 9.61 3.71
C PRO A 204 -6.27 8.70 3.71
N PHE A 205 -6.06 7.41 3.99
CA PHE A 205 -7.17 6.49 4.25
C PHE A 205 -8.06 7.02 5.39
N GLY A 206 -9.38 6.93 5.20
CA GLY A 206 -10.37 7.45 6.16
C GLY A 206 -10.75 8.92 5.94
N SER A 207 -10.07 9.66 5.07
CA SER A 207 -10.44 11.05 4.76
C SER A 207 -11.86 11.15 4.20
N THR A 208 -12.56 12.20 4.61
CA THR A 208 -13.94 12.47 4.20
C THR A 208 -14.02 13.73 3.35
N ASN A 209 -15.13 13.92 2.62
CA ASN A 209 -15.33 15.15 1.83
C ASN A 209 -15.36 16.43 2.67
N SER A 210 -15.53 16.32 4.00
CA SER A 210 -15.54 17.44 4.97
C SER A 210 -14.16 17.94 5.39
N ASP A 211 -13.06 17.23 5.10
CA ASP A 211 -11.69 17.68 5.44
C ASP A 211 -11.20 18.84 4.53
N LYS A 212 -12.13 19.63 3.98
CA LYS A 212 -11.91 20.68 2.99
C LYS A 212 -12.13 22.10 3.51
N ASP A 213 -12.66 22.26 4.73
CA ASP A 213 -12.91 23.59 5.31
C ASP A 213 -11.84 24.01 6.35
N ALA A 214 -10.70 23.32 6.39
CA ALA A 214 -9.57 23.63 7.28
C ALA A 214 -8.28 23.92 6.50
#